data_AF-A0A837JDW9-F1
#
_entry.id   AF-A0A837JDW9-F1
#
_cell.length_a   1.000
_cell.length_b   1.000
_cell.length_c   1.000
_cell.angle_alpha   90.00
_cell.angle_beta   90.00
_cell.angle_gamma   90.00
#
_symmetry.space_group_name_H-M   'P 1'
#
loop_
_entity.id
_entity.type
_entity.pdbx_description
1 polymer ?
#
loop_
_entity_poly.entity_id
_entity_poly.type
_entity_poly.pdbx_seq_one_letter_code
_entity_poly.pdbx_strand_id
1 'polypeptide(L)' 'MNMDEEIKQYMEQIDNLGFAKILNLNSKQTARILGVSPSSVETWRKQGIGVDYIEVGKRILYPKLKIAEFQAKRKVKTA' A
#
# COMPACT_ATOMS: atom_id res chain seq x y z
N MET A 1 2.87 18.79 -7.75
CA MET A 1 3.88 17.72 -7.66
C MET A 1 3.56 16.71 -8.73
N ASN A 2 4.56 16.20 -9.42
CA ASN A 2 4.37 15.11 -10.37
C ASN A 2 4.01 13.83 -9.60
N MET A 3 3.20 12.94 -10.18
CA MET A 3 2.79 11.67 -9.56
C MET A 3 4.00 10.85 -9.09
N ASP A 4 5.11 10.90 -9.85
CA ASP A 4 6.37 10.24 -9.49
C ASP A 4 7.01 10.80 -8.21
N GLU A 5 6.89 12.11 -7.97
CA GLU A 5 7.39 12.76 -6.75
C GLU A 5 6.57 12.34 -5.54
N GLU A 6 5.25 12.24 -5.70
CA GLU A 6 4.35 11.81 -4.64
C GLU A 6 4.59 10.34 -4.27
N ILE A 7 4.79 9.48 -5.27
CA ILE A 7 5.15 8.07 -5.04
C ILE A 7 6.45 7.98 -4.23
N LYS A 8 7.47 8.78 -4.57
CA LYS A 8 8.73 8.82 -3.80
C LYS A 8 8.51 9.26 -2.37
N GLN A 9 7.74 10.34 -2.14
CA GLN A 9 7.42 10.80 -0.79
C GLN A 9 6.71 9.71 0.03
N TYR A 10 5.74 9.01 -0.56
CA TYR A 10 5.05 7.92 0.12
C TYR A 10 5.97 6.72 0.39
N MET A 11 6.90 6.39 -0.53
CA MET A 11 7.91 5.37 -0.30
C MET A 11 8.81 5.71 0.90
N GLU A 12 9.29 6.96 0.97
CA GLU A 12 10.09 7.45 2.10
C GLU A 12 9.32 7.42 3.42
N GLN A 13 8.03 7.79 3.41
CA GLN A 13 7.16 7.68 4.58
C GLN A 13 7.02 6.22 5.05
N ILE A 14 6.82 5.28 4.12
CA ILE A 14 6.74 3.85 4.44
C ILE A 14 8.06 3.37 5.04
N ASP A 15 9.19 3.82 4.51
CA ASP A 15 10.51 3.47 5.03
C ASP A 15 10.71 3.98 6.46
N ASN A 16 10.30 5.22 6.73
CA ASN A 16 10.34 5.85 8.06
C ASN A 16 9.42 5.17 9.08
N LEU A 17 8.37 4.45 8.65
CA LEU A 17 7.53 3.61 9.52
C LEU A 17 8.20 2.29 9.96
N GLY A 18 9.45 2.07 9.53
CA GLY A 18 10.27 0.91 9.87
C GLY A 18 10.30 -0.18 8.81
N PHE A 19 9.86 0.11 7.58
CA PHE A 19 9.77 -0.86 6.49
C PHE A 19 10.86 -0.71 5.42
N ALA A 20 11.90 0.08 5.68
CA ALA A 20 12.99 0.36 4.73
C ALA A 20 13.57 -0.91 4.06
N LYS A 21 13.86 -1.95 4.86
CA LYS A 21 14.48 -3.19 4.38
C LYS A 21 13.50 -4.22 3.78
N ILE A 22 12.20 -3.92 3.75
CA ILE A 22 11.16 -4.87 3.31
C ILE A 22 10.62 -4.42 1.96
N LEU A 23 10.78 -5.24 0.93
CA LEU A 23 10.25 -4.94 -0.41
C LEU A 23 8.74 -5.25 -0.52
N ASN A 24 8.31 -6.33 0.12
CA ASN A 24 6.95 -6.88 0.03
C ASN A 24 6.34 -7.00 1.43
N LEU A 25 5.20 -6.36 1.63
CA LEU A 25 4.50 -6.31 2.91
C LEU A 25 3.32 -7.28 2.93
N ASN A 26 2.93 -7.75 4.11
CA ASN A 26 1.70 -8.54 4.27
C ASN A 26 0.48 -7.63 4.52
N SER A 27 -0.73 -8.22 4.56
CA SER A 27 -1.97 -7.48 4.79
C SER A 27 -1.96 -6.65 6.08
N LYS A 28 -1.36 -7.17 7.16
CA LYS A 28 -1.31 -6.47 8.46
C LYS A 28 -0.41 -5.24 8.41
N GLN A 29 0.75 -5.37 7.78
CA GLN A 29 1.69 -4.25 7.60
C GLN A 29 1.12 -3.19 6.65
N THR A 30 0.51 -3.64 5.55
CA THR A 30 -0.16 -2.76 4.58
C THR A 30 -1.29 -1.97 5.24
N ALA A 31 -2.11 -2.65 6.06
CA ALA A 31 -3.16 -2.00 6.83
C ALA A 31 -2.63 -0.95 7.81
N ARG A 32 -1.49 -1.23 8.48
CA ARG A 32 -0.81 -0.27 9.36
C ARG A 32 -0.35 0.98 8.60
N ILE A 33 0.18 0.82 7.38
CA ILE A 33 0.60 1.94 6.54
C ILE A 33 -0.62 2.78 6.11
N LEU A 34 -1.70 2.11 5.69
CA LEU A 34 -2.90 2.77 5.19
C LEU A 34 -3.84 3.30 6.28
N GLY A 35 -3.55 3.04 7.56
CA GLY A 35 -4.39 3.46 8.68
C GLY A 35 -5.75 2.77 8.75
N VAL A 36 -5.86 1.53 8.26
CA VAL A 36 -7.11 0.74 8.27
C VAL A 36 -6.93 -0.60 8.98
N SER A 37 -8.01 -1.36 9.17
CA SER A 37 -7.90 -2.72 9.69
C SER A 37 -7.34 -3.69 8.62
N PRO A 38 -6.65 -4.78 9.04
CA PRO A 38 -6.22 -5.84 8.11
C PRO A 38 -7.40 -6.46 7.34
N SER A 39 -8.54 -6.61 7.99
CA SER A 39 -9.77 -7.14 7.38
C SER A 39 -10.28 -6.26 6.24
N SER A 40 -10.12 -4.93 6.32
CA SER A 40 -10.47 -4.02 5.22
C SER A 40 -9.59 -4.26 4.00
N VAL A 41 -8.28 -4.39 4.19
CA VAL A 41 -7.34 -4.69 3.09
C VAL A 41 -7.67 -6.04 2.43
N GLU A 42 -7.99 -7.06 3.24
CA GLU A 42 -8.40 -8.37 2.73
C GLU A 42 -9.73 -8.33 1.99
N THR A 43 -10.69 -7.54 2.48
CA THR A 43 -12.00 -7.37 1.85
C THR A 43 -11.87 -6.67 0.50
N TRP A 44 -11.09 -5.58 0.44
CA TRP A 44 -10.78 -4.88 -0.79
C TRP A 44 -10.19 -5.83 -1.83
N ARG A 45 -9.17 -6.61 -1.43
CA ARG A 45 -8.56 -7.63 -2.29
C ARG A 45 -9.59 -8.61 -2.86
N LYS A 46 -10.49 -9.14 -2.02
CA LYS A 46 -11.56 -10.07 -2.46
C LYS A 46 -12.56 -9.42 -3.41
N GLN A 47 -12.81 -8.13 -3.23
CA GLN A 47 -13.68 -7.32 -4.08
C GLN A 47 -12.98 -6.85 -5.36
N GLY A 48 -11.69 -7.14 -5.55
CA GLY A 48 -10.91 -6.66 -6.69
C GLY A 48 -10.64 -5.15 -6.66
N ILE A 49 -10.78 -4.52 -5.49
CA ILE A 49 -10.48 -3.10 -5.28
C ILE A 49 -9.28 -2.97 -4.34
N GLY A 50 -8.57 -1.84 -4.33
CA GLY A 50 -7.50 -1.61 -3.36
C GLY A 50 -6.09 -1.61 -3.95
N VAL A 51 -5.12 -2.03 -3.14
CA VAL A 51 -3.70 -2.06 -3.53
C VAL A 51 -3.43 -3.32 -4.35
N ASP A 52 -2.71 -3.15 -5.47
CA ASP A 52 -2.19 -4.28 -6.25
C ASP A 52 -1.33 -5.19 -5.38
N TYR A 53 -1.44 -6.49 -5.60
CA TYR A 53 -0.76 -7.51 -4.81
C TYR A 53 -0.18 -8.61 -5.69
N ILE A 54 0.74 -9.38 -5.11
CA ILE A 54 1.33 -10.57 -5.69
C ILE A 54 0.88 -11.76 -4.84
N GLU A 55 0.37 -12.80 -5.50
CA GLU A 55 0.07 -14.08 -4.86
C GLU A 55 1.23 -15.05 -5.08
N VAL A 56 1.77 -15.57 -3.98
CA VAL A 56 2.86 -16.56 -3.99
C VAL A 56 2.40 -17.77 -3.18
N GLY A 57 1.87 -18.78 -3.87
CA GLY A 57 1.19 -19.91 -3.24
C GLY A 57 0.00 -19.43 -2.42
N LYS A 58 0.01 -19.67 -1.11
CA LYS A 58 -1.06 -19.22 -0.19
C LYS A 58 -0.82 -17.83 0.42
N ARG A 59 0.28 -17.17 0.07
CA ARG A 59 0.66 -15.88 0.67
C ARG A 59 0.32 -14.73 -0.26
N ILE A 60 -0.26 -13.68 0.32
CA ILE A 60 -0.52 -12.41 -0.36
C ILE A 60 0.53 -11.40 0.08
N LEU A 61 1.18 -10.78 -0.91
CA LEU A 61 2.24 -9.79 -0.72
C LEU A 61 1.86 -8.49 -1.42
N TYR A 62 2.07 -7.37 -0.75
CA TYR A 62 1.82 -6.03 -1.26
C TYR A 62 3.17 -5.34 -1.47
N PRO A 63 3.62 -5.16 -2.72
CA PRO A 63 4.86 -4.45 -2.99
C PRO A 63 4.77 -3.03 -2.45
N LYS A 64 5.84 -2.56 -1.81
CA LYS A 64 5.90 -1.21 -1.22
C LYS A 64 5.52 -0.13 -2.24
N LEU A 65 6.03 -0.28 -3.46
CA LEU A 65 5.74 0.62 -4.59
C LEU A 65 4.24 0.70 -4.88
N LYS A 66 3.53 -0.42 -4.86
CA LYS A 66 2.09 -0.46 -5.13
C LYS A 66 1.28 0.22 -4.05
N ILE A 67 1.71 0.11 -2.79
CA ILE A 67 1.08 0.84 -1.68
C ILE A 67 1.27 2.35 -1.85
N ALA A 68 2.47 2.79 -2.25
CA ALA A 68 2.76 4.20 -2.52
C ALA A 68 1.95 4.74 -3.73
N GLU A 69 1.93 4.01 -4.84
CA GLU A 69 1.11 4.32 -6.03
C GLU A 69 -0.37 4.47 -5.66
N PHE A 70 -0.89 3.56 -4.83
CA PHE A 70 -2.27 3.59 -4.41
C PHE A 70 -2.61 4.85 -3.59
N GLN A 71 -1.73 5.27 -2.69
CA GLN A 71 -1.91 6.48 -1.90
C GLN A 71 -1.83 7.74 -2.77
N ALA A 72 -0.86 7.80 -3.69
CA ALA A 72 -0.73 8.91 -4.64
C ALA A 72 -1.98 9.05 -5.52
N LYS A 73 -2.48 7.94 -6.09
CA LYS A 73 -3.70 7.95 -6.93
C LYS A 73 -4.98 8.36 -6.19
N ARG A 74 -5.03 8.18 -4.86
CA ARG A 74 -6.23 8.47 -4.05
C ARG A 74 -6.21 9.83 -3.36
N LYS A 75 -5.21 10.68 -3.59
CA LYS A 75 -5.19 12.03 -3.00
C LYS A 75 -6.38 12.87 -3.48
N VAL A 76 -7.24 13.14 -2.49
CA VAL A 76 -8.23 14.21 -2.29
C VAL A 76 -9.14 14.57 -3.48
N LYS A 77 -10.32 13.92 -3.54
CA LYS A 77 -11.53 14.59 -4.02
C LYS A 77 -11.99 15.52 -2.90
N THR A 78 -11.65 16.81 -2.97
CA THR A 78 -12.34 17.83 -2.18
C THR A 78 -13.67 18.08 -2.88
N ALA A 79 -14.78 17.88 -2.17
CA ALA A 79 -16.12 18.25 -2.65
C ALA A 79 -16.29 19.77 -2.66
#